data_AF-A0A7W6IQI2-F1
#
_entry.id   AF-A0A7W6IQI2-F1
#
_cell.length_a   1.000
_cell.length_b   1.000
_cell.length_c   1.000
_cell.angle_alpha   90.00
_cell.angle_beta   90.00
_cell.angle_gamma   90.00
#
_symmetry.space_group_name_H-M   'P 1'
#
loop_
_entity.id
_entity.type
_entity.pdbx_description
1 polymer ?
#
loop_
_entity_poly.entity_id
_entity_poly.type
_entity_poly.pdbx_seq_one_letter_code
_entity_poly.pdbx_strand_id
1 'polypeptide(L)'
;MRLPGAIIKLMLASTVALASSPVDLSNSYAPLMTLTSGYYACRSGLDFDNFTHSFDLAADGRYSLRGTEGQGKMILSNIDGVIEFQSGPFLSDGTVKIYGRNTTRISDGKPVIVIRYDFGTQVTDDYCAIVE
;
A
#
# COMPACT_ATOMS: atom_id res chain seq x y z
N MET A 1 -54.24 -37.11 -15.72
CA MET A 1 -52.99 -37.26 -14.94
C MET A 1 -51.79 -36.93 -15.80
N ARG A 2 -51.19 -35.73 -15.68
CA ARG A 2 -49.79 -35.42 -16.00
C ARG A 2 -49.34 -34.22 -15.14
N LEU A 3 -48.21 -34.38 -14.45
CA LEU A 3 -47.67 -33.51 -13.40
C LEU A 3 -47.03 -32.21 -13.93
N PRO A 4 -46.88 -31.17 -13.08
CA PRO A 4 -46.38 -29.85 -13.46
C PRO A 4 -44.85 -29.82 -13.62
N GLY A 5 -44.39 -29.03 -14.59
CA GLY A 5 -42.97 -28.79 -14.86
C GLY A 5 -42.31 -28.01 -13.72
N ALA A 6 -41.20 -28.55 -13.21
CA ALA A 6 -40.41 -27.97 -12.14
C ALA A 6 -39.72 -26.67 -12.60
N ILE A 7 -39.91 -25.60 -11.83
CA ILE A 7 -39.20 -24.33 -11.94
C ILE A 7 -37.77 -24.56 -11.41
N ILE A 8 -36.79 -24.56 -12.30
CA ILE A 8 -35.37 -24.55 -11.93
C ILE A 8 -35.04 -23.13 -11.42
N LYS A 9 -34.85 -22.99 -10.10
CA LYS A 9 -34.28 -21.78 -9.49
C LYS A 9 -32.80 -21.70 -9.84
N LEU A 10 -32.47 -20.79 -10.75
CA LEU A 10 -31.09 -20.44 -11.07
C LEU A 10 -30.51 -19.65 -9.88
N MET A 11 -29.67 -20.29 -9.06
CA MET A 11 -28.85 -19.57 -8.09
C MET A 11 -27.74 -18.85 -8.85
N LEU A 12 -27.84 -17.52 -8.95
CA LEU A 12 -26.69 -16.69 -9.32
C LEU A 12 -25.68 -16.74 -8.18
N ALA A 13 -24.61 -17.51 -8.36
CA ALA A 13 -23.42 -17.41 -7.54
C ALA A 13 -22.70 -16.11 -7.91
N SER A 14 -22.95 -15.05 -7.14
CA SER A 14 -22.19 -13.80 -7.24
C SER A 14 -20.75 -14.07 -6.77
N THR A 15 -19.85 -14.36 -7.69
CA THR A 15 -18.41 -14.33 -7.40
C THR A 15 -18.03 -12.89 -7.09
N VAL A 16 -17.89 -12.57 -5.80
CA VAL A 16 -17.24 -11.33 -5.37
C VAL A 16 -15.79 -11.44 -5.79
N ALA A 17 -15.43 -10.78 -6.88
CA ALA A 17 -14.03 -10.56 -7.21
C ALA A 17 -13.45 -9.71 -6.08
N LEU A 18 -12.71 -10.34 -5.17
CA LEU A 18 -11.87 -9.62 -4.23
C LEU A 18 -10.90 -8.81 -5.09
N ALA A 19 -11.07 -7.49 -5.11
CA ALA A 19 -10.12 -6.60 -5.76
C ALA A 19 -8.74 -6.91 -5.18
N SER A 20 -7.81 -7.35 -6.03
CA SER A 20 -6.42 -7.54 -5.62
C SER A 20 -5.89 -6.21 -5.13
N SER A 21 -5.30 -6.16 -3.93
CA SER A 21 -4.63 -4.97 -3.44
C SER A 21 -3.61 -4.51 -4.49
N PRO A 22 -3.57 -3.22 -4.87
CA PRO A 22 -2.69 -2.73 -5.92
C PRO A 22 -1.20 -2.94 -5.58
N VAL A 23 -0.88 -3.20 -4.31
CA VAL A 23 0.44 -3.62 -3.84
C VAL A 23 0.36 -5.09 -3.41
N ASP A 24 0.78 -5.99 -4.31
CA ASP A 24 0.98 -7.39 -3.97
C ASP A 24 2.29 -7.52 -3.16
N LEU A 25 2.19 -8.05 -1.95
CA LEU A 25 3.33 -8.15 -1.04
C LEU A 25 4.09 -9.43 -1.35
N SER A 26 5.42 -9.35 -1.43
CA SER A 26 6.22 -10.57 -1.45
C SER A 26 6.05 -11.32 -0.12
N ASN A 27 6.36 -12.63 -0.12
CA ASN A 27 6.34 -13.48 1.07
C ASN A 27 7.33 -13.05 2.17
N SER A 28 8.06 -11.95 1.98
CA SER A 28 8.97 -11.35 2.97
C SER A 28 8.28 -10.31 3.86
N TYR A 29 7.04 -9.91 3.53
CA TYR A 29 6.29 -8.87 4.23
C TYR A 29 4.90 -9.35 4.62
N ALA A 30 4.44 -8.90 5.78
CA ALA A 30 3.07 -9.08 6.25
C ALA A 30 2.40 -7.71 6.43
N PRO A 31 1.09 -7.55 6.17
CA PRO A 31 0.40 -6.30 6.45
C PRO A 31 0.54 -5.86 7.91
N LEU A 32 0.63 -4.55 8.15
CA LEU A 32 0.67 -3.94 9.47
C LEU A 32 -0.44 -2.89 9.61
N MET A 33 -1.27 -3.04 10.63
CA MET A 33 -2.53 -2.28 10.79
C MET A 33 -2.39 -1.09 11.76
N THR A 34 -1.17 -0.79 12.17
CA THR A 34 -0.81 0.37 12.99
C THR A 34 0.39 1.08 12.39
N LEU A 35 0.32 2.40 12.24
CA LEU A 35 1.48 3.19 11.85
C LEU A 35 2.48 3.26 13.00
N THR A 36 3.75 3.07 12.68
CA THR A 36 4.84 3.36 13.62
C THR A 36 5.37 4.75 13.29
N SER A 37 5.29 5.68 14.24
CA SER A 37 5.90 7.00 14.07
C SER A 37 7.42 6.88 14.07
N GLY A 38 8.10 7.63 13.22
CA GLY A 38 9.56 7.64 13.19
C GLY A 38 10.11 8.16 11.88
N TYR A 39 11.43 8.04 11.75
CA TYR A 39 12.16 8.37 10.54
C TYR A 39 12.26 7.14 9.64
N TYR A 40 11.88 7.29 8.38
CA TYR A 40 11.90 6.23 7.37
C TYR A 40 12.87 6.58 6.25
N ALA A 41 13.74 5.62 5.92
CA ALA A 41 14.63 5.71 4.76
C ALA A 41 14.18 4.72 3.68
N CYS A 42 13.99 5.22 2.47
CA CYS A 42 13.47 4.47 1.33
C CYS A 42 14.58 4.05 0.39
N ARG A 43 14.48 2.82 -0.12
CA ARG A 43 15.34 2.27 -1.16
C ARG A 43 14.48 1.81 -2.33
N SER A 44 15.03 1.95 -3.53
CA SER A 44 14.34 1.47 -4.72
C SER A 44 14.34 -0.05 -4.76
N GLY A 45 13.21 -0.65 -5.14
CA GLY A 45 13.10 -2.06 -5.46
C GLY A 45 13.79 -2.45 -6.77
N LEU A 46 14.10 -1.47 -7.64
CA LEU A 46 14.89 -1.67 -8.86
C LEU A 46 16.40 -1.71 -8.56
N ASP A 47 16.81 -1.01 -7.51
CA ASP A 47 18.20 -0.93 -7.06
C ASP A 47 18.25 -0.71 -5.55
N PHE A 48 18.43 -1.80 -4.81
CA PHE A 48 18.46 -1.79 -3.35
C PHE A 48 19.69 -1.10 -2.76
N ASP A 49 20.70 -0.77 -3.57
CA ASP A 49 21.85 0.01 -3.12
C ASP A 49 21.60 1.52 -3.22
N ASN A 50 20.54 1.94 -3.93
CA ASN A 50 20.17 3.33 -4.09
C ASN A 50 19.04 3.77 -3.16
N PHE A 51 19.35 4.75 -2.31
CA PHE A 51 18.36 5.47 -1.52
C PHE A 51 17.59 6.43 -2.41
N THR A 52 16.27 6.42 -2.32
CA THR A 52 15.40 7.29 -3.13
C THR A 52 15.03 8.54 -2.35
N HIS A 53 14.40 8.38 -1.20
CA HIS A 53 13.97 9.48 -0.35
C HIS A 53 13.90 9.04 1.12
N SER A 54 13.60 10.00 1.98
CA SER A 54 13.35 9.75 3.40
C SER A 54 12.26 10.65 3.91
N PHE A 55 11.49 10.19 4.89
CA PHE A 55 10.42 10.97 5.48
C PHE A 55 10.27 10.71 6.97
N ASP A 56 9.82 11.74 7.68
CA ASP A 56 9.39 11.62 9.07
C ASP A 56 7.88 11.37 9.09
N LEU A 57 7.44 10.31 9.79
CA LEU A 57 6.04 9.91 9.94
C LEU A 57 5.58 10.16 11.38
N ALA A 58 4.47 10.87 11.53
CA ALA A 58 3.78 11.03 12.80
C ALA A 58 2.70 9.94 12.98
N ALA A 59 2.35 9.66 14.24
CA ALA A 59 1.35 8.65 14.59
C ALA A 59 -0.06 8.98 14.07
N ASP A 60 -0.34 10.24 13.74
CA ASP A 60 -1.61 10.71 13.18
C ASP A 60 -1.66 10.61 11.64
N GLY A 61 -0.66 9.98 11.00
CA GLY A 61 -0.59 9.82 9.55
C GLY A 61 -0.11 11.05 8.79
N ARG A 62 0.32 12.12 9.48
CA ARG A 62 1.06 13.20 8.83
C ARG A 62 2.49 12.77 8.54
N TYR A 63 3.01 13.15 7.39
CA TYR A 63 4.37 12.84 6.99
C TYR A 63 5.04 14.04 6.31
N SER A 64 6.37 14.12 6.41
CA SER A 64 7.17 15.15 5.74
C SER A 64 8.34 14.50 5.02
N LEU A 65 8.43 14.65 3.69
CA LEU A 65 9.61 14.22 2.96
C LEU A 65 10.75 15.20 3.25
N ARG A 66 11.90 14.69 3.62
CA ARG A 66 13.07 15.53 3.88
C ARG A 66 13.57 16.15 2.58
N GLY A 67 13.93 17.43 2.65
CA GLY A 67 14.34 18.19 1.47
C GLY A 67 13.19 18.72 0.61
N THR A 68 11.94 18.54 1.05
CA THR A 68 10.75 19.14 0.40
C THR A 68 10.02 20.06 1.36
N GLU A 69 9.39 21.11 0.84
CA GLU A 69 8.51 21.96 1.63
C GLU A 69 7.11 21.36 1.74
N GLY A 70 6.53 21.44 2.94
CA GLY A 70 5.16 21.02 3.20
C GLY A 70 5.03 19.68 3.93
N GLN A 71 3.80 19.38 4.35
CA GLN A 71 3.43 18.11 4.97
C GLN A 71 2.38 17.41 4.10
N GLY A 72 2.52 16.10 3.96
CA GLY A 72 1.48 15.24 3.44
C GLY A 72 0.65 14.62 4.55
N LYS A 73 -0.48 14.03 4.16
CA LYS A 73 -1.36 13.26 5.04
C LYS A 73 -1.69 11.93 4.37
N MET A 74 -1.68 10.87 5.16
CA MET A 74 -2.10 9.54 4.73
C MET A 74 -3.13 8.96 5.70
N ILE A 75 -3.95 8.02 5.22
CA ILE A 75 -4.89 7.24 6.01
C ILE A 75 -4.51 5.77 5.87
N LEU A 76 -4.41 5.06 7.00
CA LEU A 76 -4.16 3.63 7.03
C LEU A 76 -5.49 2.87 7.12
N SER A 77 -5.72 1.95 6.18
CA SER A 77 -6.74 0.91 6.28
C SER A 77 -6.37 -0.06 7.40
N ASN A 78 -7.25 -0.18 8.39
CA ASN A 78 -7.10 -1.10 9.50
C ASN A 78 -7.45 -2.57 9.16
N ILE A 79 -7.80 -2.85 7.90
CA ILE A 79 -8.18 -4.19 7.43
C ILE A 79 -6.97 -4.91 6.82
N ASP A 80 -6.24 -4.23 5.95
CA ASP A 80 -5.26 -4.86 5.04
C ASP A 80 -3.93 -4.09 4.93
N GLY A 81 -3.78 -3.04 5.75
CA GLY A 81 -2.58 -2.20 5.81
C GLY A 81 -2.44 -1.26 4.62
N VAL A 82 -3.44 -1.13 3.74
CA VAL A 82 -3.39 -0.20 2.60
C VAL A 82 -3.32 1.24 3.10
N ILE A 83 -2.47 2.05 2.47
CA ILE A 83 -2.33 3.47 2.74
C ILE A 83 -2.96 4.27 1.60
N GLU A 84 -3.87 5.17 1.95
CA GLU A 84 -4.40 6.20 1.06
C GLU A 84 -3.66 7.52 1.32
N PHE A 85 -2.97 8.05 0.31
CA PHE A 85 -2.36 9.38 0.39
C PHE A 85 -3.39 10.45 0.04
N GLN A 86 -3.70 11.33 0.99
CA GLN A 86 -4.70 12.39 0.82
C GLN A 86 -4.10 13.74 0.42
N SER A 87 -2.81 13.94 0.70
CA SER A 87 -2.07 15.13 0.29
C SER A 87 -0.57 14.88 0.31
N GLY A 88 0.18 15.81 -0.28
CA GLY A 88 1.64 15.83 -0.26
C GLY A 88 2.28 15.06 -1.43
N PRO A 89 3.59 14.81 -1.36
CA PRO A 89 4.37 14.27 -2.49
C PRO A 89 3.97 12.88 -2.99
N PHE A 90 3.27 12.09 -2.18
CA PHE A 90 2.76 10.77 -2.59
C PHE A 90 1.30 10.79 -3.03
N LEU A 91 0.68 11.97 -3.15
CA LEU A 91 -0.63 12.08 -3.78
C LEU A 91 -0.49 11.74 -5.26
N SER A 92 -1.28 10.77 -5.73
CA SER A 92 -1.31 10.42 -7.15
C SER A 92 -1.67 11.64 -7.99
N ASP A 93 -0.99 11.83 -9.11
CA ASP A 93 -1.35 12.80 -10.11
C ASP A 93 -1.67 12.10 -11.44
N GLY A 94 -2.11 12.86 -12.44
CA GLY A 94 -2.47 12.28 -13.75
C GLY A 94 -1.29 11.61 -14.49
N THR A 95 -0.07 11.67 -13.96
CA THR A 95 1.13 11.09 -14.55
C THR A 95 1.55 9.78 -13.87
N VAL A 96 1.33 9.66 -12.56
CA VAL A 96 1.69 8.47 -11.78
C VAL A 96 0.61 8.15 -10.75
N LYS A 97 0.22 6.87 -10.72
CA LYS A 97 -0.60 6.35 -9.62
C LYS A 97 0.33 5.86 -8.52
N ILE A 98 0.08 6.33 -7.30
CA ILE A 98 0.90 6.04 -6.13
C ILE A 98 0.03 5.28 -5.13
N TYR A 99 0.52 4.11 -4.73
CA TYR A 99 -0.13 3.25 -3.75
C TYR A 99 0.81 3.04 -2.57
N GLY A 100 0.28 3.01 -1.36
CA GLY A 100 1.07 2.68 -0.18
C GLY A 100 0.55 1.44 0.51
N ARG A 101 1.45 0.71 1.16
CA ARG A 101 1.08 -0.38 2.07
C ARG A 101 1.99 -0.38 3.28
N ASN A 102 1.40 -0.33 4.46
CA ASN A 102 2.09 -0.48 5.72
C ASN A 102 2.28 -1.97 6.01
N THR A 103 3.51 -2.35 6.32
CA THR A 103 3.90 -3.75 6.48
C THR A 103 4.88 -3.93 7.61
N THR A 104 5.08 -5.19 7.97
CA THR A 104 6.17 -5.66 8.81
C THR A 104 7.03 -6.60 7.98
N ARG A 105 8.34 -6.42 8.00
CA ARG A 105 9.29 -7.37 7.43
C ARG A 105 9.35 -8.61 8.31
N ILE A 106 9.11 -9.78 7.72
CA ILE A 106 8.94 -11.05 8.46
C ILE A 106 10.26 -11.50 9.12
N SER A 107 11.41 -11.20 8.51
CA SER A 107 12.71 -11.68 9.00
C SER A 107 13.12 -11.11 10.36
N ASP A 108 12.69 -9.88 10.67
CA ASP A 108 13.13 -9.17 11.88
C ASP A 108 12.02 -8.38 12.58
N GLY A 109 10.79 -8.44 12.08
CA GLY A 109 9.65 -7.77 12.70
C GLY A 109 9.66 -6.25 12.54
N LYS A 110 10.56 -5.67 11.73
CA LYS A 110 10.66 -4.22 11.59
C LYS A 110 9.57 -3.63 10.68
N PRO A 111 8.98 -2.47 11.04
CA PRO A 111 8.05 -1.76 10.18
C PRO A 111 8.69 -1.36 8.85
N VAL A 112 7.96 -1.59 7.75
CA VAL A 112 8.33 -1.17 6.41
C VAL A 112 7.08 -0.64 5.69
N ILE A 113 7.18 0.55 5.11
CA ILE A 113 6.16 1.08 4.21
C ILE A 113 6.61 0.81 2.78
N VAL A 114 5.78 0.11 2.01
CA VAL A 114 6.00 -0.11 0.59
C VAL A 114 5.23 0.94 -0.18
N ILE A 115 5.90 1.70 -1.04
CA ILE A 115 5.29 2.71 -1.91
C ILE A 115 5.45 2.25 -3.36
N ARG A 116 4.34 2.00 -4.03
CA ARG A 116 4.31 1.60 -5.43
C ARG A 116 3.99 2.79 -6.31
N TYR A 117 4.79 2.97 -7.35
CA TYR A 117 4.61 3.94 -8.42
C TYR A 117 4.24 3.20 -9.71
N ASP A 118 3.06 3.48 -10.24
CA ASP A 118 2.55 2.94 -11.50
C ASP A 118 2.45 4.08 -12.53
N PHE A 119 3.36 4.06 -13.50
CA PHE A 119 3.44 5.00 -14.62
C PHE A 119 2.65 4.50 -15.85
N GLY A 120 1.88 3.42 -15.72
CA GLY A 120 1.13 2.76 -16.78
C GLY A 120 1.95 1.82 -17.66
N THR A 121 3.17 2.20 -18.05
CA THR A 121 4.10 1.35 -18.81
C THR A 121 5.14 0.67 -17.94
N GLN A 122 5.33 1.15 -16.72
CA GLN A 122 6.31 0.66 -15.77
C GLN A 122 5.75 0.76 -14.35
N VAL A 123 6.06 -0.24 -13.53
CA VAL A 123 5.79 -0.25 -12.09
C VAL A 123 7.12 -0.37 -11.35
N THR A 124 7.29 0.43 -10.31
CA THR A 124 8.41 0.34 -9.37
C THR A 124 7.91 0.49 -7.95
N ASP A 125 8.59 -0.19 -7.02
CA ASP A 125 8.30 -0.14 -5.60
C ASP A 125 9.48 0.48 -4.87
N ASP A 126 9.22 1.31 -3.87
CA ASP A 126 10.18 1.75 -2.89
C ASP A 126 9.86 1.10 -1.54
N TYR A 127 10.90 0.65 -0.85
CA TYR A 127 10.81 0.03 0.47
C TYR A 127 11.38 0.98 1.51
N CYS A 128 10.50 1.54 2.32
CA CYS A 128 10.82 2.52 3.35
C CYS A 128 10.90 1.82 4.70
N ALA A 129 12.11 1.61 5.20
CA ALA A 129 12.33 0.99 6.51
C ALA A 129 12.50 2.08 7.58
N ILE A 130 11.98 1.81 8.78
CA ILE A 130 12.24 2.68 9.92
C ILE A 130 13.73 2.62 10.30
N VAL A 131 14.31 3.79 10.58
CA VAL A 131 15.69 3.95 11.03
C VAL A 131 15.64 4.31 12.51
N GLU A 132 16.14 3.41 13.35
CA GLU A 132 16.29 3.59 14.80
C GLU A 132 17.58 4.33 15.15
#